data_AF-A0A662PLB4-F1
#
_entry.id   AF-A0A662PLB4-F1
#
_cell.length_a   1.000
_cell.length_b   1.000
_cell.length_c   1.000
_cell.angle_alpha   90.00
_cell.angle_beta   90.00
_cell.angle_gamma   90.00
#
_symmetry.space_group_name_H-M   'P 1'
#
loop_
_entity.id
_entity.type
_entity.pdbx_description
1 polymer ?
#
loop_
_entity_poly.entity_id
_entity_poly.type
_entity_poly.pdbx_seq_one_letter_code
_entity_poly.pdbx_strand_id
1 'polypeptide(L)'
;VTYINATYYDEAKGLTAMQQTTGFTHSRLTMMALEGKLKTIREIGAIFPEEIGLNEELFKEYVEQMRKVGITFKRIESTAAK
;
A
#
# COMPACT_ATOMS: atom_id res chain seq x y z
N VAL A 1 -8.55 4.26 11.61
CA VAL A 1 -7.86 5.27 10.76
C VAL A 1 -8.05 4.86 9.32
N THR A 2 -8.44 5.80 8.45
CA THR A 2 -8.68 5.51 7.03
C THR A 2 -7.70 6.28 6.18
N TYR A 3 -7.18 5.65 5.12
CA TYR A 3 -6.32 6.32 4.14
C TYR A 3 -7.06 6.41 2.81
N ILE A 4 -7.07 7.61 2.21
CA ILE A 4 -7.66 7.85 0.90
C ILE A 4 -6.53 8.12 -0.09
N ASN A 5 -6.52 7.39 -1.20
CA ASN A 5 -5.72 7.69 -2.38
C ASN A 5 -6.64 8.20 -3.49
N ALA A 6 -6.28 9.35 -4.09
CA ALA A 6 -6.91 9.88 -5.29
C ALA A 6 -5.79 10.22 -6.28
N THR A 7 -5.72 9.45 -7.36
CA THR A 7 -4.63 9.53 -8.34
C THR A 7 -5.21 9.80 -9.73
N TYR A 8 -4.50 10.59 -10.53
CA TYR A 8 -4.86 10.92 -11.91
C TYR A 8 -3.81 10.34 -12.87
N TYR A 9 -4.05 10.48 -14.18
CA TYR A 9 -3.05 10.13 -15.18
C TYR A 9 -1.75 10.92 -14.94
N ASP A 10 -0.61 10.22 -14.96
CA ASP A 10 0.72 10.80 -14.82
C ASP A 10 1.31 10.99 -16.22
N GLU A 11 1.23 12.23 -16.73
CA GLU A 11 1.76 12.61 -18.04
C GLU A 11 3.28 12.40 -18.15
N ALA A 12 4.03 12.60 -17.06
CA ALA A 12 5.48 12.49 -17.08
C ALA A 12 5.94 11.02 -17.23
N LYS A 13 5.18 10.09 -16.67
CA LYS A 13 5.46 8.64 -16.76
C LYS A 13 4.64 7.92 -17.84
N GLY A 14 3.63 8.57 -18.41
CA GLY A 14 2.69 7.95 -19.35
C GLY A 14 1.86 6.84 -18.70
N LEU A 15 1.49 7.00 -17.42
CA LEU A 15 0.79 5.96 -16.65
C LEU A 15 -0.60 6.40 -16.20
N THR A 16 -1.60 5.56 -16.48
CA THR A 16 -2.95 5.73 -15.92
C THR A 16 -2.96 5.57 -14.41
N ALA A 17 -3.95 6.19 -13.75
CA ALA A 17 -4.17 6.04 -12.32
C ALA A 17 -4.27 4.56 -11.90
N MET A 18 -4.89 3.71 -12.72
CA MET A 18 -5.00 2.27 -12.47
C MET A 18 -3.65 1.55 -12.58
N GLN A 19 -2.85 1.86 -13.61
CA GLN A 19 -1.50 1.28 -13.74
C GLN A 19 -0.60 1.69 -12.58
N GLN A 20 -0.67 2.94 -12.15
CA GLN A 20 0.08 3.43 -11.00
C GLN A 20 -0.32 2.69 -9.72
N THR A 21 -1.60 2.74 -9.37
CA THR A 21 -2.10 2.14 -8.13
C THR A 21 -1.96 0.62 -8.12
N THR A 22 -2.14 -0.07 -9.24
CA THR A 22 -1.99 -1.53 -9.29
C THR A 22 -0.52 -1.95 -9.35
N GLY A 23 0.25 -1.33 -10.26
CA GLY A 23 1.63 -1.69 -10.53
C GLY A 23 2.56 -1.41 -9.36
N PHE A 24 2.48 -0.22 -8.75
CA PHE A 24 3.31 0.11 -7.60
C PHE A 24 2.92 -0.69 -6.36
N THR A 25 1.62 -0.94 -6.13
CA THR A 25 1.18 -1.82 -5.04
C THR A 25 1.77 -3.21 -5.20
N HIS A 26 1.59 -3.82 -6.37
CA HIS A 26 2.13 -5.16 -6.65
C HIS A 26 3.65 -5.19 -6.48
N SER A 27 4.36 -4.25 -7.09
CA SER A 27 5.82 -4.15 -6.98
C SER A 27 6.27 -4.09 -5.52
N ARG A 28 5.63 -3.26 -4.69
CA ARG A 28 6.04 -3.13 -3.29
C ARG A 28 5.73 -4.36 -2.46
N LEU A 29 4.56 -4.98 -2.63
CA LEU A 29 4.23 -6.21 -1.92
C LEU A 29 5.21 -7.34 -2.29
N THR A 30 5.59 -7.44 -3.56
CA THR A 30 6.65 -8.37 -4.02
C THR A 30 7.98 -8.09 -3.33
N MET A 31 8.40 -6.81 -3.24
CA MET A 31 9.62 -6.45 -2.53
C MET A 31 9.55 -6.78 -1.03
N MET A 32 8.41 -6.52 -0.37
CA MET A 32 8.20 -6.89 1.04
C MET A 32 8.29 -8.41 1.25
N ALA A 33 7.81 -9.20 0.29
CA ALA A 33 7.94 -10.65 0.33
C ALA A 33 9.41 -11.08 0.23
N LEU A 34 10.16 -10.51 -0.73
CA LEU A 34 11.59 -10.78 -0.92
C LEU A 34 12.45 -10.36 0.27
N GLU A 35 12.11 -9.23 0.89
CA GLU A 35 12.72 -8.72 2.14
C GLU A 35 12.34 -9.58 3.37
N GLY A 36 11.48 -10.59 3.20
CA GLY A 36 11.04 -11.49 4.27
C GLY A 36 10.02 -10.88 5.23
N LYS A 37 9.53 -9.67 4.96
CA LYS A 37 8.63 -8.93 5.87
C LYS A 37 7.27 -9.59 6.02
N LEU A 38 6.79 -10.23 4.95
CA LEU A 38 5.50 -10.93 4.98
C LEU A 38 5.54 -12.23 5.80
N LYS A 39 6.74 -12.71 6.19
CA LYS A 39 6.89 -13.87 7.09
C LYS A 39 6.33 -13.61 8.48
N THR A 40 6.17 -12.35 8.87
CA THR A 40 5.51 -11.94 10.13
C THR A 40 4.02 -12.32 10.16
N ILE A 41 3.38 -12.47 9.00
CA ILE A 41 2.01 -12.98 8.88
C ILE A 41 2.04 -14.51 8.81
N ARG A 42 2.78 -15.05 7.84
CA ARG A 42 3.02 -16.50 7.71
C ARG A 42 4.25 -16.78 6.85
N GLU A 43 4.89 -17.91 7.08
CA GLU A 43 6.07 -18.33 6.31
C GLU A 43 5.73 -18.94 4.94
N ILE A 44 4.64 -19.70 4.84
CA ILE A 44 4.21 -20.40 3.61
C ILE A 44 2.70 -20.27 3.45
N GLY A 45 2.25 -20.18 2.20
CA GLY A 45 0.84 -20.18 1.82
C GLY A 45 0.36 -18.83 1.29
N ALA A 46 -0.94 -18.73 1.00
CA ALA A 46 -1.55 -17.50 0.52
C ALA A 46 -1.64 -16.46 1.65
N ILE A 47 -1.24 -15.22 1.36
CA ILE A 47 -1.44 -14.05 2.25
C ILE A 47 -2.45 -13.15 1.56
N PHE A 48 -3.54 -12.83 2.25
CA PHE A 48 -4.59 -11.98 1.74
C PHE A 48 -4.29 -10.50 2.00
N PRO A 49 -4.76 -9.57 1.13
CA PRO A 49 -4.50 -8.14 1.27
C PRO A 49 -4.93 -7.57 2.62
N GLU A 50 -6.03 -8.07 3.20
CA GLU A 50 -6.55 -7.66 4.49
C GLU A 50 -5.57 -7.94 5.63
N GLU A 51 -4.84 -9.06 5.56
CA GLU A 51 -3.83 -9.42 6.57
C GLU A 51 -2.64 -8.45 6.55
N ILE A 52 -2.29 -7.93 5.37
CA ILE A 52 -1.23 -6.93 5.20
C ILE A 52 -1.74 -5.55 5.62
N GLY A 53 -2.96 -5.19 5.19
CA GLY A 53 -3.55 -3.87 5.43
C GLY A 53 -3.95 -3.62 6.89
N LEU A 54 -4.33 -4.66 7.63
CA LEU A 54 -4.68 -4.57 9.06
C LEU A 54 -3.45 -4.69 9.97
N ASN A 55 -2.31 -5.14 9.46
CA ASN A 55 -1.05 -5.08 10.19
C ASN A 55 -0.50 -3.66 10.12
N GLU A 56 -0.56 -2.92 11.23
CA GLU A 56 -0.22 -1.50 11.28
C GLU A 56 1.23 -1.21 10.87
N GLU A 57 2.19 -2.06 11.26
CA GLU A 57 3.61 -1.87 10.90
C GLU A 57 3.83 -2.06 9.39
N LEU A 58 3.33 -3.16 8.83
CA LEU A 58 3.46 -3.45 7.40
C LEU A 58 2.74 -2.40 6.56
N PHE A 59 1.54 -1.99 6.97
CA PHE A 59 0.77 -1.01 6.23
C PHE A 59 1.39 0.39 6.30
N LYS A 60 1.93 0.79 7.47
CA LYS A 60 2.66 2.06 7.61
C LYS A 60 3.88 2.10 6.70
N GLU A 61 4.65 1.03 6.66
CA GLU A 61 5.79 0.91 5.75
C GLU A 61 5.35 0.98 4.28
N TYR A 62 4.31 0.23 3.92
CA TYR A 62 3.74 0.25 2.57
C TYR A 62 3.39 1.69 2.15
N VAL A 63 2.66 2.44 2.98
CA VAL A 63 2.29 3.83 2.71
C VAL A 63 3.53 4.72 2.56
N GLU A 64 4.56 4.53 3.38
CA GLU A 64 5.80 5.30 3.28
C GLU A 64 6.53 5.04 1.94
N GLN A 65 6.60 3.79 1.52
CA GLN A 65 7.27 3.42 0.27
C GLN A 65 6.47 3.88 -0.96
N MET A 66 5.15 3.81 -0.90
CA MET A 66 4.28 4.33 -1.95
C MET A 66 4.41 5.85 -2.12
N ARG A 67 4.61 6.60 -1.04
CA ARG A 67 4.90 8.04 -1.11
C ARG A 67 6.20 8.35 -1.87
N LYS A 68 7.22 7.50 -1.74
CA LYS A 68 8.52 7.67 -2.44
C LYS A 68 8.40 7.53 -3.96
N VAL A 69 7.41 6.78 -4.46
CA VAL A 69 7.15 6.62 -5.90
C VAL A 69 6.07 7.58 -6.44
N GLY A 70 5.60 8.51 -5.60
CA GLY A 70 4.66 9.56 -5.96
C GLY A 70 3.19 9.26 -5.66
N ILE A 71 2.87 8.13 -5.03
CA ILE A 71 1.49 7.80 -4.63
C ILE A 71 1.18 8.47 -3.28
N THR A 72 0.22 9.39 -3.28
CA THR A 72 -0.13 10.16 -2.09
C THR A 72 -1.33 9.55 -1.37
N PHE A 73 -1.31 9.60 -0.04
CA PHE A 73 -2.41 9.15 0.79
C PHE A 73 -2.77 10.24 1.80
N LYS A 74 -4.06 10.58 1.86
CA LYS A 74 -4.62 11.43 2.91
C LYS A 74 -5.10 10.54 4.05
N ARG A 75 -4.52 10.73 5.24
CA ARG A 75 -4.98 10.09 6.46
C ARG A 75 -6.21 10.83 6.96
N ILE A 76 -7.27 10.08 7.25
CA ILE A 76 -8.48 10.57 7.90
C ILE A 76 -8.64 9.79 9.20
N GLU A 77 -8.62 10.51 10.30
CA GLU A 77 -8.99 9.97 11.60
C GLU A 77 -10.51 9.95 11.66
N SER A 78 -11.08 8.76 11.81
CA SER A 78 -12.50 8.65 12.09
C SER A 78 -12.71 9.11 13.52
N THR A 79 -13.35 10.26 13.68
CA THR A 79 -14.15 10.55 14.87
C THR A 79 -15.38 9.64 14.79
N ALA A 80 -15.25 8.38 15.18
CA ALA A 80 -16.44 7.62 15.51
C ALA A 80 -17.13 8.38 16.65
N ALA A 81 -18.34 8.87 16.37
CA ALA A 81 -19.24 9.42 17.38
C ALA A 81 -19.37 8.41 18.53
N LYS A 82 -19.32 8.94 19.76
CA LYS A 82 -19.63 8.19 20.98
C LYS A 82 -20.98 7.49 20.88
#